data_AF-A0A258E4K5-F1
#
_entry.id   AF-A0A258E4K5-F1
#
_cell.length_a   1.000
_cell.length_b   1.000
_cell.length_c   1.000
_cell.angle_alpha   90.00
_cell.angle_beta   90.00
_cell.angle_gamma   90.00
#
_symmetry.space_group_name_H-M   'P 1'
#
loop_
_entity.id
_entity.type
_entity.pdbx_description
1 polymer ?
#
loop_
_entity_poly.entity_id
_entity_poly.type
_entity_poly.pdbx_seq_one_letter_code
_entity_poly.pdbx_strand_id
1 'polypeptide(L)'
;MNSITRFFWFCSGANFAILKRTPTESNKYVGIGATVFFTGVLAALAAGYALFTVFQALLPAIFFGLLWGMMIFNLDRFIVSSMRKKENAWAEWKLAIPRLVLAVLLALVISKPLELKMLEREINRTLDEKKTEFIAQSKANLAKGFPEIQELEAKIDTLKSEVSQAEAFRDQVQKEYDAERFGEKTSGTSGIVGLGSNAKKKEQQLDAAQRALDDLRKRNQV
;
A
#
# COMPACT_ATOMS: atom_id res chain seq x y z
N MET A 1 -12.56 -52.46 14.03
CA MET A 1 -12.99 -51.06 14.22
C MET A 1 -12.18 -50.20 13.28
N ASN A 2 -12.81 -49.53 12.33
CA ASN A 2 -12.11 -48.75 11.30
C ASN A 2 -11.39 -47.54 11.92
N SER A 3 -10.19 -47.22 11.44
CA SER A 3 -9.39 -46.09 11.95
C SER A 3 -10.13 -44.75 11.83
N ILE A 4 -10.98 -44.62 10.81
CA ILE A 4 -11.81 -43.44 10.53
C ILE A 4 -12.86 -43.22 11.62
N THR A 5 -13.57 -44.28 12.05
CA THR A 5 -14.57 -44.17 13.12
C THR A 5 -13.92 -43.79 14.46
N ARG A 6 -12.71 -44.31 14.74
CA ARG A 6 -11.93 -43.93 15.93
C ARG A 6 -11.51 -42.46 15.91
N PHE A 7 -11.11 -41.94 14.74
CA PHE A 7 -10.77 -40.53 14.57
C PHE A 7 -11.97 -39.61 14.83
N PHE A 8 -13.15 -39.90 14.26
CA PHE A 8 -14.34 -39.08 14.51
C PHE A 8 -14.88 -39.22 15.94
N TRP A 9 -14.72 -40.37 16.59
CA TRP A 9 -15.00 -40.49 18.03
C TRP A 9 -14.06 -39.62 18.88
N PHE A 10 -12.79 -39.48 18.49
CA PHE A 10 -11.86 -38.54 19.12
C PHE A 10 -12.30 -37.09 18.91
N CYS A 11 -12.69 -36.72 17.69
CA CYS A 11 -13.15 -35.37 17.34
C CYS A 11 -14.42 -34.95 18.10
N SER A 12 -15.34 -35.88 18.36
CA SER A 12 -16.56 -35.60 19.14
C SER A 12 -16.36 -35.52 20.66
N GLY A 13 -15.15 -35.83 21.16
CA GLY A 13 -14.89 -35.87 22.60
C GLY A 13 -15.62 -37.01 23.33
N ALA A 14 -16.02 -38.06 22.62
CA ALA A 14 -16.78 -39.18 23.18
C ALA A 14 -15.90 -40.15 24.00
N ASN A 15 -16.49 -40.80 25.01
CA ASN A 15 -15.80 -41.83 25.79
C ASN A 15 -15.77 -43.17 25.01
N PHE A 16 -14.57 -43.56 24.56
CA PHE A 16 -14.31 -44.78 23.80
C PHE A 16 -14.82 -46.06 24.51
N ALA A 17 -14.73 -46.13 25.84
CA ALA A 17 -15.11 -47.32 26.59
C ALA A 17 -16.63 -47.56 26.59
N ILE A 18 -17.42 -46.49 26.53
CA ILE A 18 -18.89 -46.54 26.51
C ILE A 18 -19.38 -46.83 25.09
N LEU A 19 -18.86 -46.10 24.08
CA LEU A 19 -19.24 -46.29 22.68
C LEU A 19 -18.92 -47.69 22.14
N LYS A 20 -17.86 -48.33 22.66
CA LYS A 20 -17.52 -49.71 22.28
C LYS A 20 -18.56 -50.74 22.76
N ARG A 21 -19.35 -50.41 23.79
CA ARG A 21 -20.44 -51.25 24.33
C ARG A 21 -21.79 -50.97 23.67
N THR A 22 -21.96 -49.80 23.05
CA THR A 22 -23.21 -49.39 22.37
C THR A 22 -22.95 -48.99 20.91
N PRO A 23 -22.90 -49.97 19.97
CA PRO A 23 -22.60 -49.71 18.57
C PRO A 23 -23.69 -48.88 17.85
N THR A 24 -24.93 -48.88 18.34
CA THR A 24 -26.05 -48.11 17.75
C THR A 24 -25.85 -46.60 17.87
N GLU A 25 -25.26 -46.12 18.97
CA GLU A 25 -24.98 -44.69 19.20
C GLU A 25 -23.69 -44.22 18.51
N SER A 26 -22.84 -45.13 18.04
CA SER A 26 -21.57 -44.81 17.35
C SER A 26 -21.78 -43.86 16.18
N ASN A 27 -22.74 -44.15 15.29
CA ASN A 27 -22.95 -43.36 14.07
C ASN A 27 -23.32 -41.90 14.37
N LYS A 28 -24.02 -41.66 15.48
CA LYS A 28 -24.37 -40.31 15.93
C LYS A 28 -23.15 -39.51 16.35
N TYR A 29 -22.27 -40.10 17.16
CA TYR A 29 -21.02 -39.45 17.58
C TYR A 29 -20.01 -39.30 16.44
N VAL A 30 -20.03 -40.18 15.44
CA VAL A 30 -19.28 -39.99 14.19
C VAL A 30 -19.77 -38.76 13.45
N GLY A 31 -21.10 -38.60 13.31
CA GLY A 31 -21.69 -37.41 12.69
C GLY A 31 -21.33 -36.12 13.41
N ILE A 32 -21.44 -36.11 14.75
CA ILE A 32 -21.03 -34.96 15.58
C ILE A 32 -19.54 -34.67 15.39
N GLY A 33 -18.68 -35.70 15.45
CA GLY A 33 -17.23 -35.54 15.26
C GLY A 33 -16.87 -35.04 13.86
N ALA A 34 -17.59 -35.47 12.83
CA ALA A 34 -17.41 -34.98 11.47
C ALA A 34 -17.77 -33.50 11.34
N THR A 35 -18.88 -33.05 11.95
CA THR A 35 -19.25 -31.62 11.92
C THR A 35 -18.21 -30.72 12.59
N VAL A 36 -17.65 -31.14 13.73
CA VAL A 36 -16.57 -30.42 14.43
C VAL A 36 -15.27 -30.41 13.61
N PHE A 37 -14.95 -31.52 12.94
CA PHE A 37 -13.78 -31.58 12.07
C PHE A 37 -13.90 -30.66 10.86
N PHE A 38 -15.03 -30.71 10.15
CA PHE A 38 -15.24 -29.87 8.96
C PHE A 38 -15.30 -28.38 9.30
N THR A 39 -15.89 -28.00 10.43
CA THR A 39 -15.87 -26.59 10.90
C THR A 39 -14.45 -26.11 11.17
N GLY A 40 -13.61 -26.91 11.82
CA GLY A 40 -12.18 -26.59 12.03
C GLY A 40 -11.39 -26.46 10.72
N VAL A 41 -11.60 -27.36 9.77
CA VAL A 41 -10.94 -27.32 8.44
C VAL A 41 -11.36 -26.08 7.64
N LEU A 42 -12.65 -25.79 7.58
CA LEU A 42 -13.15 -24.60 6.87
C LEU A 42 -12.65 -23.32 7.53
N ALA A 43 -12.58 -23.27 8.87
CA ALA A 43 -11.99 -22.16 9.58
C ALA A 43 -10.50 -21.98 9.26
N ALA A 44 -9.73 -23.07 9.16
CA ALA A 44 -8.32 -23.02 8.78
C ALA A 44 -8.12 -22.44 7.37
N LEU A 45 -8.94 -22.89 6.42
CA LEU A 45 -8.89 -22.42 5.03
C LEU A 45 -9.31 -20.95 4.92
N ALA A 46 -10.38 -20.54 5.60
CA ALA A 46 -10.85 -19.17 5.62
C ALA A 46 -9.82 -18.22 6.24
N ALA A 47 -9.27 -18.56 7.41
CA ALA A 47 -8.26 -17.76 8.09
C ALA A 47 -6.95 -17.74 7.29
N GLY A 48 -6.52 -18.87 6.73
CA GLY A 48 -5.33 -18.93 5.88
C GLY A 48 -5.46 -18.04 4.64
N TYR A 49 -6.61 -18.07 3.96
CA TYR A 49 -6.88 -17.18 2.82
C TYR A 49 -6.88 -15.70 3.23
N ALA A 50 -7.57 -15.36 4.32
CA ALA A 50 -7.64 -13.99 4.82
C ALA A 50 -6.26 -13.45 5.25
N LEU A 51 -5.43 -14.28 5.88
CA LEU A 51 -4.07 -13.90 6.25
C LEU A 51 -3.16 -13.77 5.02
N PHE A 52 -3.36 -14.61 4.01
CA PHE A 52 -2.63 -14.49 2.75
C PHE A 52 -2.93 -13.17 2.03
N THR A 53 -4.19 -12.73 1.99
CA THR A 53 -4.55 -11.45 1.35
C THR A 53 -3.99 -10.24 2.09
N VAL A 54 -3.90 -10.31 3.42
CA VAL A 54 -3.40 -9.26 4.31
C VAL A 54 -1.87 -9.16 4.31
N PHE A 55 -1.18 -10.29 4.50
CA PHE A 55 0.27 -10.32 4.68
C PHE A 55 1.05 -10.63 3.39
N GLN A 56 0.37 -11.08 2.33
CA GLN A 56 0.99 -11.49 1.05
C GLN A 56 2.12 -12.53 1.23
N ALA A 57 2.07 -13.29 2.34
CA ALA A 57 3.11 -14.22 2.75
C ALA A 57 2.50 -15.61 2.98
N LEU A 58 2.95 -16.58 2.18
CA LEU A 58 2.39 -17.93 2.17
C LEU A 58 2.69 -18.70 3.46
N LEU A 59 3.94 -18.65 3.95
CA LEU A 59 4.38 -19.40 5.13
C LEU A 59 3.61 -18.99 6.40
N PRO A 60 3.53 -17.68 6.74
CA PRO A 60 2.79 -17.23 7.90
C PRO A 60 1.29 -17.49 7.75
N ALA A 61 0.72 -17.33 6.55
CA ALA A 61 -0.69 -17.57 6.31
C ALA A 61 -1.09 -19.03 6.57
N ILE A 62 -0.30 -20.00 6.10
CA ILE A 62 -0.55 -21.43 6.36
C ILE A 62 -0.41 -21.74 7.85
N PHE A 63 0.66 -21.25 8.49
CA PHE A 63 0.92 -21.52 9.90
C PHE A 63 -0.18 -20.98 10.81
N PHE A 64 -0.51 -19.69 10.68
CA PHE A 64 -1.55 -19.05 11.48
C PHE A 64 -2.95 -19.53 11.09
N GLY A 65 -3.20 -19.86 9.83
CA GLY A 65 -4.46 -20.49 9.40
C GLY A 65 -4.68 -21.86 10.07
N LEU A 66 -3.65 -22.72 10.09
CA LEU A 66 -3.69 -24.01 10.80
C LEU A 66 -3.87 -23.83 12.31
N LEU A 67 -3.14 -22.90 12.91
CA LEU A 67 -3.27 -22.58 14.34
C LEU A 67 -4.69 -22.13 14.68
N TRP A 68 -5.27 -21.26 13.85
CA TRP A 68 -6.63 -20.77 14.02
C TRP A 68 -7.68 -21.88 13.86
N GLY A 69 -7.56 -22.69 12.81
CA GLY A 69 -8.42 -23.85 12.62
C GLY A 69 -8.33 -24.87 13.75
N MET A 70 -7.12 -25.09 14.28
CA MET A 70 -6.90 -25.95 15.45
C MET A 70 -7.55 -25.37 16.72
N MET A 71 -7.51 -24.04 16.89
CA MET A 71 -8.17 -23.35 17.99
C MET A 71 -9.69 -23.51 17.92
N ILE A 72 -10.30 -23.28 16.75
CA ILE A 72 -11.73 -23.45 16.53
C ILE A 72 -12.14 -24.91 16.73
N PHE A 73 -11.37 -25.85 16.18
CA PHE A 73 -11.60 -27.28 16.39
C PHE A 73 -11.57 -27.67 17.88
N ASN A 74 -10.62 -27.13 18.64
CA ASN A 74 -10.49 -27.40 20.07
C ASN A 74 -11.68 -26.82 20.87
N LEU A 75 -12.07 -25.58 20.56
CA LEU A 75 -13.19 -24.91 21.20
C LEU A 75 -14.53 -25.62 20.91
N ASP A 76 -14.79 -25.95 19.65
CA ASP A 76 -16.02 -26.65 19.24
C ASP A 76 -16.09 -28.05 19.86
N ARG A 77 -14.95 -28.77 19.93
CA ARG A 77 -14.86 -30.05 20.62
C ARG A 77 -15.15 -29.91 22.12
N PHE A 78 -14.56 -28.91 22.78
CA PHE A 78 -14.78 -28.66 24.20
C PHE A 78 -16.27 -28.42 24.48
N ILE A 79 -16.91 -27.57 23.68
CA ILE A 79 -18.33 -27.24 23.85
C ILE A 79 -19.21 -28.46 23.67
N VAL A 80 -19.03 -29.22 22.59
CA VAL A 80 -19.78 -30.45 22.32
C VAL A 80 -19.60 -31.48 23.44
N SER A 81 -18.38 -31.62 23.97
CA SER A 81 -18.10 -32.56 25.07
C SER A 81 -18.68 -32.12 26.42
N SER A 82 -18.87 -30.81 26.61
CA SER A 82 -19.41 -30.23 27.86
C SER A 82 -20.94 -30.25 27.92
N MET A 83 -21.62 -30.46 26.78
CA MET A 83 -23.08 -30.53 26.72
C MET A 83 -23.60 -31.85 27.29
N ARG A 84 -24.03 -31.82 28.56
CA ARG A 84 -24.88 -32.87 29.12
C ARG A 84 -26.34 -32.60 28.75
N LYS A 85 -26.99 -33.59 28.14
CA LYS A 85 -28.45 -33.60 27.90
C LYS A 85 -29.18 -33.26 29.21
N LYS A 86 -29.90 -32.15 29.25
CA LYS A 86 -30.90 -31.85 30.29
C LYS A 86 -32.26 -31.84 29.62
N GLU A 87 -33.29 -32.35 30.29
CA GLU A 87 -34.61 -32.62 29.71
C GLU A 87 -35.34 -31.38 29.13
N ASN A 88 -34.89 -30.16 29.47
CA ASN A 88 -35.47 -28.92 28.98
C ASN A 88 -34.65 -28.30 27.84
N ALA A 89 -35.21 -28.32 26.62
CA ALA A 89 -34.62 -27.68 25.43
C ALA A 89 -34.27 -26.20 25.65
N TRP A 90 -35.05 -25.46 26.46
CA TRP A 90 -34.77 -24.06 26.80
C TRP A 90 -33.49 -23.86 27.63
N ALA A 91 -33.13 -24.84 28.45
CA ALA A 91 -31.88 -24.80 29.22
C ALA A 91 -30.65 -25.06 28.35
N GLU A 92 -30.81 -25.84 27.26
CA GLU A 92 -29.75 -26.06 26.27
C GLU A 92 -29.48 -24.80 25.43
N TRP A 93 -30.53 -24.06 25.04
CA TRP A 93 -30.39 -22.77 24.35
C TRP A 93 -29.64 -21.74 25.19
N LYS A 94 -29.93 -21.64 26.50
CA LYS A 94 -29.20 -20.75 27.42
C LYS A 94 -27.72 -21.09 27.53
N LEU A 95 -27.35 -22.36 27.40
CA LEU A 95 -25.95 -22.80 27.41
C LEU A 95 -25.23 -22.49 26.08
N ALA A 96 -25.97 -22.40 24.97
CA ALA A 96 -25.44 -22.07 23.64
C ALA A 96 -25.28 -20.56 23.39
N ILE A 97 -26.02 -19.69 24.10
CA ILE A 97 -25.95 -18.23 23.94
C ILE A 97 -24.54 -17.66 24.17
N PRO A 98 -23.81 -18.00 25.26
CA PRO A 98 -22.45 -17.50 25.48
C PRO A 98 -21.51 -17.82 24.32
N ARG A 99 -21.69 -18.98 23.65
CA ARG A 99 -20.93 -19.38 22.48
C ARG A 99 -21.19 -18.46 21.29
N LEU A 100 -22.45 -18.13 21.02
CA LEU A 100 -22.82 -17.19 19.95
C LEU A 100 -22.23 -15.80 20.22
N VAL A 101 -22.31 -15.32 21.45
CA VAL A 101 -21.75 -14.01 21.83
C VAL A 101 -20.23 -14.00 21.66
N LEU A 102 -19.52 -15.05 22.12
CA LEU A 102 -18.08 -15.17 21.96
C LEU A 102 -17.68 -15.23 20.47
N ALA A 103 -18.41 -15.98 19.65
CA ALA A 103 -18.16 -16.07 18.21
C ALA A 103 -18.33 -14.72 17.50
N VAL A 104 -19.38 -13.96 17.85
CA VAL A 104 -19.61 -12.62 17.30
C VAL A 104 -18.52 -11.64 17.73
N LEU A 105 -18.09 -11.68 19.00
CA LEU A 105 -17.00 -10.83 19.49
C LEU A 105 -15.68 -11.13 18.78
N LEU A 106 -15.33 -12.41 18.64
CA LEU A 106 -14.13 -12.81 17.89
C LEU A 106 -14.22 -12.38 16.43
N ALA A 107 -15.37 -12.53 15.79
CA ALA A 107 -15.58 -12.08 14.41
C ALA A 107 -15.37 -10.57 14.26
N LEU A 108 -15.92 -9.75 15.17
CA LEU A 108 -15.75 -8.29 15.13
C LEU A 108 -14.29 -7.87 15.34
N VAL A 109 -13.62 -8.45 16.34
CA VAL A 109 -12.24 -8.12 16.70
C VAL A 109 -11.27 -8.49 15.56
N ILE A 110 -11.52 -9.61 14.87
CA ILE A 110 -10.67 -10.05 13.74
C ILE A 110 -11.01 -9.31 12.45
N SER A 111 -12.29 -9.01 12.20
CA SER A 111 -12.73 -8.36 10.97
C SER A 111 -12.16 -6.96 10.82
N LYS A 112 -12.11 -6.17 11.90
CA LYS A 112 -11.66 -4.77 11.82
C LYS A 112 -10.21 -4.57 11.34
N PRO A 113 -9.19 -5.25 11.88
CA PRO A 113 -7.83 -5.11 11.38
C PRO A 113 -7.69 -5.67 9.96
N LEU A 114 -8.42 -6.74 9.63
CA LEU A 114 -8.39 -7.33 8.29
C LEU A 114 -8.99 -6.39 7.23
N GLU A 115 -10.13 -5.80 7.55
CA GLU A 115 -10.84 -4.80 6.74
C GLU A 115 -9.94 -3.58 6.48
N LEU A 116 -9.33 -3.01 7.52
CA LEU A 116 -8.42 -1.87 7.39
C LEU A 116 -7.17 -2.20 6.58
N LYS A 117 -6.59 -3.40 6.76
CA LYS A 117 -5.39 -3.80 6.02
C LYS A 117 -5.69 -4.06 4.54
N MET A 118 -6.81 -4.72 4.24
CA MET A 118 -7.24 -4.96 2.86
C MET A 118 -7.54 -3.63 2.13
N LEU A 119 -8.10 -2.66 2.85
CA LEU A 119 -8.44 -1.35 2.32
C LEU A 119 -7.31 -0.32 2.41
N GLU A 120 -6.14 -0.67 2.95
CA GLU A 120 -5.01 0.26 3.15
C GLU A 120 -4.63 0.98 1.85
N ARG A 121 -4.65 0.27 0.72
CA ARG A 121 -4.36 0.86 -0.61
C ARG A 121 -5.40 1.90 -1.02
N GLU A 122 -6.68 1.61 -0.84
CA GLU A 122 -7.75 2.54 -1.20
C GLU A 122 -7.75 3.75 -0.27
N ILE A 123 -7.57 3.51 1.04
CA ILE A 123 -7.44 4.56 2.04
C ILE A 123 -6.30 5.50 1.67
N ASN A 124 -5.11 4.98 1.38
CA ASN A 124 -3.97 5.81 1.01
C ASN A 124 -4.22 6.61 -0.27
N ARG A 125 -4.85 6.00 -1.29
CA ARG A 125 -5.20 6.69 -2.54
C ARG A 125 -6.14 7.87 -2.28
N THR A 126 -7.24 7.64 -1.57
CA THR A 126 -8.19 8.71 -1.22
C THR A 126 -7.54 9.76 -0.32
N LEU A 127 -6.60 9.38 0.54
CA LEU A 127 -5.89 10.29 1.43
C LEU A 127 -4.92 11.19 0.65
N ASP A 128 -4.26 10.67 -0.37
CA ASP A 128 -3.41 11.45 -1.29
C ASP A 128 -4.22 12.38 -2.20
N GLU A 129 -5.38 11.92 -2.69
CA GLU A 129 -6.34 12.76 -3.42
C GLU A 129 -6.80 13.92 -2.54
N LYS A 130 -7.27 13.64 -1.31
CA LYS A 130 -7.69 14.67 -0.35
C LYS A 130 -6.57 15.62 0.05
N LYS A 131 -5.33 15.14 0.20
CA LYS A 131 -4.16 16.01 0.44
C LYS A 131 -3.94 16.97 -0.71
N THR A 132 -4.04 16.49 -1.95
CA THR A 132 -3.86 17.31 -3.15
C THR A 132 -4.96 18.37 -3.25
N GLU A 133 -6.21 17.98 -3.03
CA GLU A 133 -7.34 18.91 -2.97
C GLU A 133 -7.17 19.95 -1.86
N PHE A 134 -6.74 19.53 -0.67
CA PHE A 134 -6.50 20.42 0.46
C PHE A 134 -5.36 21.42 0.16
N ILE A 135 -4.27 20.97 -0.46
CA ILE A 135 -3.17 21.85 -0.89
C ILE A 135 -3.68 22.85 -1.95
N ALA A 136 -4.46 22.39 -2.93
CA ALA A 136 -5.01 23.25 -3.97
C ALA A 136 -5.96 24.31 -3.38
N GLN A 137 -6.85 23.93 -2.46
CA GLN A 137 -7.72 24.86 -1.74
C GLN A 137 -6.91 25.84 -0.88
N SER A 138 -5.89 25.37 -0.16
CA SER A 138 -5.02 26.23 0.64
C SER A 138 -4.31 27.26 -0.23
N LYS A 139 -3.78 26.86 -1.40
CA LYS A 139 -3.17 27.78 -2.38
C LYS A 139 -4.19 28.80 -2.91
N ALA A 140 -5.40 28.37 -3.25
CA ALA A 140 -6.46 29.26 -3.72
C ALA A 140 -6.88 30.27 -2.65
N ASN A 141 -6.93 29.86 -1.38
CA ASN A 141 -7.25 30.75 -0.26
C ASN A 141 -6.10 31.73 0.02
N LEU A 142 -4.84 31.29 -0.07
CA LEU A 142 -3.68 32.19 0.01
C LEU A 142 -3.68 33.22 -1.12
N ALA A 143 -3.95 32.80 -2.35
CA ALA A 143 -4.05 33.69 -3.50
C ALA A 143 -5.12 34.78 -3.33
N LYS A 144 -6.28 34.43 -2.75
CA LYS A 144 -7.33 35.41 -2.43
C LYS A 144 -6.94 36.38 -1.31
N GLY A 145 -6.16 35.91 -0.33
CA GLY A 145 -5.72 36.73 0.80
C GLY A 145 -4.55 37.66 0.49
N PHE A 146 -3.71 37.31 -0.50
CA PHE A 146 -2.47 38.01 -0.82
C PHE A 146 -2.26 38.17 -2.34
N PRO A 147 -3.05 39.03 -3.02
CA PRO A 147 -2.90 39.26 -4.46
C PRO A 147 -1.53 39.83 -4.84
N GLU A 148 -0.90 40.60 -3.95
CA GLU A 148 0.44 41.16 -4.16
C GLU A 148 1.52 40.07 -4.32
N ILE A 149 1.39 38.94 -3.62
CA ILE A 149 2.36 37.83 -3.71
C ILE A 149 2.30 37.19 -5.11
N GLN A 150 1.11 37.05 -5.70
CA GLN A 150 0.97 36.53 -7.07
C GLN A 150 1.59 37.46 -8.11
N GLU A 151 1.42 38.77 -7.97
CA GLU A 151 2.06 39.74 -8.88
C GLU A 151 3.58 39.71 -8.77
N LEU A 152 4.10 39.56 -7.55
CA LEU A 152 5.53 39.41 -7.28
C LEU A 152 6.09 38.09 -7.82
N GLU A 153 5.39 36.96 -7.66
CA GLU A 153 5.78 35.68 -8.26
C GLU A 153 5.81 35.73 -9.79
N ALA A 154 4.78 36.34 -10.42
CA ALA A 154 4.77 36.54 -11.87
C ALA A 154 5.91 37.43 -12.36
N LYS A 155 6.28 38.47 -11.59
CA LYS A 155 7.46 39.29 -11.87
C LYS A 155 8.76 38.49 -11.71
N ILE A 156 8.87 37.64 -10.70
CA ILE A 156 10.04 36.77 -10.53
C ILE A 156 10.18 35.78 -11.70
N ASP A 157 9.09 35.17 -12.14
CA ASP A 157 9.11 34.20 -13.25
C ASP A 157 9.46 34.86 -14.57
N THR A 158 8.95 36.07 -14.84
CA THR A 158 9.33 36.85 -16.03
C THR A 158 10.80 37.24 -16.02
N LEU A 159 11.32 37.74 -14.89
CA LEU A 159 12.75 38.08 -14.74
C LEU A 159 13.66 36.85 -14.86
N LYS A 160 13.26 35.69 -14.31
CA LYS A 160 13.99 34.43 -14.48
C LYS A 160 14.01 33.95 -15.92
N SER A 161 12.88 34.06 -16.62
CA SER A 161 12.79 33.72 -18.04
C SER A 161 13.72 34.61 -18.88
N GLU A 162 13.77 35.91 -18.60
CA GLU A 162 14.67 36.85 -19.28
C GLU A 162 16.15 36.51 -19.04
N VAL A 163 16.54 36.19 -17.80
CA VAL A 163 17.90 35.74 -17.48
C VAL A 163 18.22 34.42 -18.18
N SER A 164 17.31 33.45 -18.17
CA SER A 164 17.51 32.14 -18.81
C SER A 164 17.66 32.26 -20.34
N GLN A 165 16.91 33.15 -20.99
CA GLN A 165 17.06 33.43 -22.42
C GLN A 165 18.41 34.09 -22.72
N ALA A 166 18.85 35.03 -21.90
CA ALA A 166 20.16 35.66 -22.04
C ALA A 166 21.32 34.67 -21.81
N GLU A 167 21.19 33.76 -20.84
CA GLU A 167 22.12 32.66 -20.59
C GLU A 167 22.19 31.71 -21.80
N ALA A 168 21.04 31.30 -22.33
CA ALA A 168 20.97 30.42 -23.50
C ALA A 168 21.60 31.09 -24.74
N PHE A 169 21.38 32.40 -24.93
CA PHE A 169 22.01 33.17 -26.00
C PHE A 169 23.53 33.25 -25.84
N ARG A 170 24.03 33.54 -24.63
CA ARG A 170 25.47 33.55 -24.32
C ARG A 170 26.08 32.17 -24.60
N ASP A 171 25.47 31.12 -24.10
CA ASP A 171 25.96 29.75 -24.25
C ASP A 171 25.94 29.29 -25.71
N GLN A 172 24.99 29.77 -26.53
CA GLN A 172 25.00 29.55 -27.97
C GLN A 172 26.19 30.25 -28.64
N VAL A 173 26.40 31.55 -28.35
CA VAL A 173 27.52 32.32 -28.91
C VAL A 173 28.87 31.75 -28.47
N GLN A 174 28.97 31.23 -27.23
CA GLN A 174 30.15 30.53 -26.73
C GLN A 174 30.47 29.28 -27.55
N LYS A 175 29.47 28.44 -27.83
CA LYS A 175 29.64 27.26 -28.68
C LYS A 175 30.08 27.64 -30.10
N GLU A 176 29.52 28.70 -30.66
CA GLU A 176 29.89 29.20 -32.00
C GLU A 176 31.30 29.78 -32.05
N TYR A 177 31.78 30.38 -30.96
CA TYR A 177 33.15 30.85 -30.81
C TYR A 177 34.14 29.69 -30.65
N ASP A 178 33.81 28.71 -29.79
CA ASP A 178 34.65 27.53 -29.57
C ASP A 178 34.79 26.71 -30.86
N ALA A 179 33.69 26.50 -31.60
CA ALA A 179 33.71 25.81 -32.90
C ALA A 179 34.64 26.47 -33.93
N GLU A 180 34.73 27.81 -33.96
CA GLU A 180 35.69 28.51 -34.81
C GLU A 180 37.12 28.33 -34.34
N ARG A 181 37.34 28.45 -33.03
CA ARG A 181 38.69 28.37 -32.46
C ARG A 181 39.30 27.00 -32.69
N PHE A 182 38.49 25.94 -32.56
CA PHE A 182 38.90 24.55 -32.78
C PHE A 182 38.80 24.09 -34.24
N GLY A 183 38.29 24.92 -35.15
CA GLY A 183 38.26 24.62 -36.59
C GLY A 183 37.19 23.61 -37.02
N GLU A 184 36.12 23.45 -36.24
CA GLU A 184 34.99 22.58 -36.60
C GLU A 184 34.11 23.26 -37.66
N LYS A 185 33.87 22.59 -38.79
CA LYS A 185 33.03 23.12 -39.89
C LYS A 185 31.54 23.00 -39.57
N THR A 186 30.96 24.10 -39.14
CA THR A 186 29.51 24.36 -39.03
C THR A 186 29.06 25.38 -40.10
N SER A 187 27.75 25.53 -40.32
CA SER A 187 27.15 26.47 -41.29
C SER A 187 27.55 27.94 -41.11
N GLY A 188 27.93 28.34 -39.89
CA GLY A 188 28.35 29.71 -39.55
C GLY A 188 29.84 29.85 -39.23
N THR A 189 30.69 28.88 -39.58
CA THR A 189 32.12 28.87 -39.19
C THR A 189 33.10 28.68 -40.34
N SER A 190 34.26 29.34 -40.25
CA SER A 190 35.31 29.31 -41.27
C SER A 190 36.07 27.99 -41.37
N GLY A 191 36.07 27.17 -40.30
CA GLY A 191 36.73 25.86 -40.26
C GLY A 191 38.26 25.93 -40.32
N ILE A 192 38.84 27.09 -40.00
CA ILE A 192 40.29 27.33 -39.95
C ILE A 192 40.68 27.49 -38.48
N VAL A 193 41.58 26.62 -38.01
CA VAL A 193 42.07 26.64 -36.63
C VAL A 193 42.85 27.93 -36.37
N GLY A 194 42.49 28.66 -35.31
CA GLY A 194 43.24 29.82 -34.81
C GLY A 194 42.43 31.12 -34.70
N LEU A 195 43.05 32.15 -34.13
CA LEU A 195 42.43 33.46 -33.88
C LEU A 195 42.45 34.36 -35.13
N GLY A 196 41.71 33.97 -36.17
CA GLY A 196 41.49 34.81 -37.35
C GLY A 196 40.56 36.01 -37.10
N SER A 197 40.33 36.83 -38.13
CA SER A 197 39.44 38.01 -38.04
C SER A 197 37.99 37.66 -37.68
N ASN A 198 37.49 36.48 -38.10
CA ASN A 198 36.16 35.98 -37.75
C ASN A 198 36.08 35.50 -36.28
N ALA A 199 37.11 34.84 -35.78
CA ALA A 199 37.20 34.46 -34.37
C ALA A 199 37.18 35.70 -33.46
N LYS A 200 37.90 36.76 -33.85
CA LYS A 200 37.93 38.04 -33.13
C LYS A 200 36.57 38.76 -33.10
N LYS A 201 35.78 38.67 -34.18
CA LYS A 201 34.40 39.19 -34.21
C LYS A 201 33.47 38.40 -33.29
N LYS A 202 33.61 37.08 -33.23
CA LYS A 202 32.82 36.21 -32.34
C LYS A 202 33.21 36.36 -30.87
N GLU A 203 34.48 36.60 -30.58
CA GLU A 203 34.96 37.00 -29.25
C GLU A 203 34.30 38.31 -28.80
N GLN A 204 34.24 39.32 -29.68
CA GLN A 204 33.53 40.57 -29.38
C GLN A 204 32.03 40.38 -29.16
N GLN A 205 31.38 39.46 -29.90
CA GLN A 205 29.97 39.12 -29.71
C GLN A 205 29.73 38.40 -28.38
N LEU A 206 30.64 37.51 -27.99
CA LEU A 206 30.61 36.83 -26.71
C LEU A 206 30.77 37.81 -25.54
N ASP A 207 31.77 38.69 -25.62
CA ASP A 207 32.00 39.74 -24.62
C ASP A 207 30.79 40.67 -24.50
N ALA A 208 30.15 41.03 -25.61
CA ALA A 208 28.93 41.83 -25.61
C ALA A 208 27.76 41.08 -24.95
N ALA A 209 27.59 39.78 -25.26
CA ALA A 209 26.57 38.94 -24.64
C ALA A 209 26.80 38.75 -23.13
N GLN A 210 28.05 38.57 -22.70
CA GLN A 210 28.42 38.45 -21.30
C GLN A 210 28.15 39.75 -20.53
N ARG A 211 28.49 40.92 -21.09
CA ARG A 211 28.17 42.21 -20.47
C ARG A 211 26.67 42.44 -20.34
N ALA A 212 25.91 42.11 -21.40
CA ALA A 212 24.46 42.22 -21.37
C ALA A 212 23.84 41.35 -20.28
N LEU A 213 24.35 40.13 -20.09
CA LEU A 213 23.94 39.20 -19.03
C LEU A 213 24.28 39.72 -17.64
N ASP A 214 25.50 40.23 -17.44
CA ASP A 214 25.95 40.78 -16.16
C ASP A 214 25.14 42.03 -15.76
N ASP A 215 24.80 42.89 -16.72
CA ASP A 215 23.93 44.05 -16.51
C ASP A 215 22.47 43.65 -16.24
N LEU A 216 22.00 42.53 -16.81
CA LEU A 216 20.69 41.94 -16.52
C LEU A 216 20.65 41.39 -15.09
N ARG A 217 21.68 40.65 -14.66
CA ARG A 217 21.81 40.13 -13.29
C ARG A 217 21.89 41.25 -12.25
N LYS A 218 22.68 42.29 -12.51
CA LYS A 218 22.77 43.49 -11.63
C LYS A 218 21.45 44.22 -11.51
N ARG A 219 20.70 44.39 -12.62
CA ARG A 219 19.36 44.99 -12.60
C ARG A 219 18.37 44.15 -11.82
N ASN A 220 18.50 42.83 -11.89
CA ASN A 220 17.58 41.88 -11.25
C ASN A 220 17.95 41.54 -9.79
N GLN A 221 19.02 42.14 -9.23
CA GLN A 221 19.52 41.89 -7.87
C GLN A 221 19.68 40.39 -7.54
N VAL A 222 20.22 39.60 -8.48
CA VAL A 222 20.72 38.24 -8.23
C VAL A 222 22.23 38.27 -8.11
#